data_AF-A0A8J9ZXH7-F1
#
_entry.id   AF-A0A8J9ZXH7-F1
#
_cell.length_a   1.000
_cell.length_b   1.000
_cell.length_c   1.000
_cell.angle_alpha   90.00
_cell.angle_beta   90.00
_cell.angle_gamma   90.00
#
_symmetry.space_group_name_H-M   'P 1'
#
loop_
_entity.id
_entity.type
_entity.pdbx_description
1 polymer ?
#
loop_
_entity_poly.entity_id
_entity_poly.type
_entity_poly.pdbx_seq_one_letter_code
_entity_poly.pdbx_strand_id
1 'polypeptide(L)'
;MPNGMADVVKLAHPSWKAMPESEKQEYERQAKELKRSAPNQAGRLDCKGRPLADRVDTEAVMAKRRLEERKRVVAAWPPGIGVVQEKFLLLNIQSLCELPDGMGYMPCEIGVVEYSLQDGITREFHRFIQPGKESLDKETTIGVQILVPEHQ
;
A
#
# COMPACT_ATOMS: atom_id res chain seq x y z
N MET A 1 6.82 20.33 16.47
CA MET A 1 5.39 20.60 16.72
C MET A 1 5.20 20.78 18.21
N PRO A 2 4.35 21.71 18.69
CA PRO A 2 4.01 21.81 20.11
C PRO A 2 3.48 20.45 20.59
N ASN A 3 3.77 20.06 21.84
CA ASN A 3 3.78 18.69 22.39
C ASN A 3 2.38 18.05 22.59
N GLY A 4 1.40 18.35 21.74
CA GLY A 4 0.08 17.74 21.73
C GLY A 4 -0.64 17.85 23.08
N MET A 5 -1.11 16.71 23.61
CA MET A 5 -1.87 16.68 24.86
C MET A 5 -1.06 17.21 26.07
N ALA A 6 0.28 17.16 26.03
CA ALA A 6 1.11 17.67 27.11
C ALA A 6 0.98 19.18 27.30
N ASP A 7 0.73 19.93 26.22
CA ASP A 7 0.51 21.38 26.30
C ASP A 7 -0.92 21.73 26.71
N VAL A 8 -1.89 20.89 26.33
CA VAL A 8 -3.29 21.00 26.80
C VAL A 8 -3.37 20.77 28.31
N VAL A 9 -2.62 19.81 28.85
CA VAL A 9 -2.59 19.54 30.30
C VAL A 9 -2.09 20.77 31.07
N LYS A 10 -1.05 21.46 30.59
CA LYS A 10 -0.52 22.67 31.25
C LYS A 10 -1.56 23.78 31.34
N LEU A 11 -2.42 23.92 30.32
CA LEU A 11 -3.47 24.94 30.25
C LEU A 11 -4.72 24.53 31.03
N ALA A 12 -5.15 23.28 30.91
CA ALA A 12 -6.43 22.80 31.46
C ALA A 12 -6.34 22.40 32.94
N HIS A 13 -5.18 21.93 33.41
CA HIS A 13 -5.02 21.44 34.79
C HIS A 13 -5.23 22.52 35.87
N PRO A 14 -4.73 23.77 35.72
CA PRO A 14 -5.03 24.84 36.67
C PRO A 14 -6.54 25.15 36.76
N SER A 15 -7.21 25.25 35.61
CA SER A 15 -8.64 25.53 35.51
C SER A 15 -9.49 24.39 36.10
N TRP A 16 -9.13 23.14 35.83
CA TRP A 16 -9.77 21.98 36.46
C TRP A 16 -9.62 22.01 37.98
N LYS A 17 -8.43 22.34 38.50
CA LYS A 17 -8.21 22.39 39.95
C LYS A 17 -9.06 23.46 40.65
N ALA A 18 -9.22 24.62 40.02
CA ALA A 18 -10.01 25.75 40.53
C ALA A 18 -11.54 25.54 40.46
N MET A 19 -12.01 24.56 39.69
CA MET A 19 -13.44 24.29 39.50
C MET A 19 -14.10 23.71 40.77
N PRO A 20 -15.35 24.11 41.09
CA PRO A 20 -16.10 23.56 42.22
C PRO A 20 -16.44 22.08 42.02
N GLU A 21 -16.58 21.37 43.14
CA GLU A 21 -16.75 19.91 43.15
C GLU A 21 -18.02 19.44 42.42
N SER A 22 -19.11 20.24 42.47
CA SER A 22 -20.36 19.94 41.77
C SER A 22 -20.20 19.90 40.25
N GLU A 23 -19.38 20.79 39.69
CA GLU A 23 -19.11 20.83 38.25
C GLU A 23 -18.18 19.69 37.84
N LYS A 24 -17.15 19.40 38.65
CA LYS A 24 -16.27 18.23 38.45
C LYS A 24 -17.07 16.93 38.43
N GLN A 25 -18.02 16.77 39.34
CA GLN A 25 -18.87 15.58 39.41
C GLN A 25 -19.70 15.37 38.15
N GLU A 26 -20.20 16.44 37.53
CA GLU A 26 -20.93 16.35 36.27
C GLU A 26 -20.02 15.87 35.13
N TYR A 27 -18.80 16.40 35.02
CA TYR A 27 -17.80 15.90 34.06
C TYR A 27 -17.40 14.45 34.32
N GLU A 28 -17.23 14.06 35.59
CA GLU A 28 -16.95 12.67 35.96
C GLU A 28 -18.11 11.73 35.63
N ARG A 29 -19.36 12.19 35.81
CA ARG A 29 -20.56 11.44 35.43
C ARG A 29 -20.62 11.22 33.93
N GLN A 30 -20.43 12.28 33.15
CA GLN A 30 -20.37 12.20 31.68
C GLN A 30 -19.24 11.28 31.21
N ALA A 31 -18.06 11.36 31.82
CA ALA A 31 -16.94 10.48 31.50
C ALA A 31 -17.24 9.01 31.81
N LYS A 32 -17.92 8.72 32.93
CA LYS A 32 -18.37 7.36 33.29
C LYS A 32 -19.45 6.83 32.33
N GLU A 33 -20.39 7.68 31.91
CA GLU A 33 -21.43 7.33 30.93
C GLU A 33 -20.81 7.03 29.57
N LEU A 34 -19.89 7.88 29.08
CA LEU A 34 -19.15 7.66 27.83
C LEU A 34 -18.33 6.37 27.86
N LYS A 35 -17.72 6.05 29.01
CA LYS A 35 -16.98 4.78 29.19
C LYS A 35 -17.90 3.56 29.20
N ARG A 36 -19.15 3.69 29.66
CA ARG A 36 -20.17 2.62 29.64
C ARG A 36 -20.82 2.45 28.28
N SER A 37 -21.04 3.54 27.55
CA SER A 37 -21.64 3.52 26.20
C SER A 37 -20.62 3.20 25.11
N ALA A 38 -19.32 3.36 25.41
CA ALA A 38 -18.27 2.92 24.51
C ALA A 38 -18.43 1.41 24.29
N PRO A 39 -18.51 0.94 23.03
CA PRO A 39 -18.49 -0.49 22.77
C PRO A 39 -17.25 -1.06 23.44
N ASN A 40 -17.35 -2.28 23.97
CA ASN A 40 -16.26 -3.01 24.61
C ASN A 40 -15.23 -3.43 23.53
N GLN A 41 -14.68 -2.45 22.81
CA GLN A 41 -13.67 -2.63 21.78
C GLN A 41 -12.38 -2.96 22.53
N ALA A 42 -11.95 -4.20 22.37
CA ALA A 42 -10.85 -4.82 23.10
C ALA A 42 -9.47 -4.27 22.69
N GLY A 43 -9.26 -2.96 22.74
CA GLY A 43 -7.96 -2.39 22.41
C GLY A 43 -7.91 -0.86 22.36
N ARG A 44 -6.68 -0.36 22.27
CA ARG A 44 -6.40 1.05 22.01
C ARG A 44 -6.88 1.38 20.58
N LEU A 45 -7.58 2.49 20.40
CA LEU A 45 -8.02 2.96 19.08
C LEU A 45 -7.01 3.96 18.50
N ASP A 46 -6.97 4.07 17.18
CA ASP A 46 -6.27 5.15 16.49
C ASP A 46 -7.09 6.46 16.55
N CYS A 47 -6.51 7.58 16.07
CA CYS A 47 -7.19 8.87 16.00
C CYS A 47 -8.38 8.91 15.02
N LYS A 48 -8.65 7.81 14.31
CA LYS A 48 -9.79 7.62 13.41
C LYS A 48 -10.82 6.63 13.99
N GLY A 49 -10.67 6.23 15.27
CA GLY A 49 -11.58 5.34 15.97
C GLY A 49 -11.48 3.86 15.55
N ARG A 50 -10.41 3.46 14.85
CA ARG A 50 -10.18 2.07 14.44
C ARG A 50 -9.30 1.36 15.46
N PRO A 51 -9.53 0.07 15.77
CA PRO A 51 -8.67 -0.69 16.65
C PRO A 51 -7.22 -0.68 16.15
N LEU A 52 -6.27 -0.38 17.03
CA LEU A 52 -4.85 -0.37 16.69
C LEU A 52 -4.35 -1.77 16.32
N ALA A 53 -5.03 -2.82 16.77
CA ALA A 53 -4.79 -4.21 16.38
C ALA A 53 -5.12 -4.47 14.90
N ASP A 54 -6.05 -3.72 14.32
CA ASP A 54 -6.46 -3.84 12.91
C ASP A 54 -5.55 -3.04 11.97
N ARG A 55 -4.50 -2.39 12.50
CA ARG A 55 -3.49 -1.74 11.68
C ARG A 55 -2.67 -2.80 10.95
N VAL A 56 -3.07 -3.05 9.71
CA VAL A 56 -2.23 -3.75 8.75
C VAL A 56 -1.16 -2.79 8.26
N ASP A 57 0.09 -3.09 8.57
CA ASP A 57 1.23 -2.45 7.92
C ASP A 57 1.33 -2.98 6.49
N THR A 58 0.72 -2.25 5.57
CA THR A 58 0.69 -2.58 4.15
C THR A 58 2.08 -2.66 3.55
N GLU A 59 3.04 -1.86 4.04
CA GLU A 59 4.42 -1.90 3.56
C GLU A 59 5.12 -3.18 4.00
N ALA A 60 4.98 -3.57 5.27
CA ALA A 60 5.53 -4.82 5.78
C ALA A 60 4.93 -6.04 5.08
N VAL A 61 3.62 -6.05 4.82
CA VAL A 61 2.96 -7.11 4.07
C VAL A 61 3.50 -7.21 2.64
N MET A 62 3.61 -6.08 1.94
CA MET A 62 4.14 -6.04 0.58
C MET A 62 5.63 -6.42 0.53
N ALA A 63 6.42 -6.02 1.52
CA ALA A 63 7.83 -6.39 1.63
C ALA A 63 8.00 -7.90 1.83
N LYS A 64 7.20 -8.50 2.72
CA LYS A 64 7.19 -9.95 2.93
C LYS A 64 6.83 -10.70 1.65
N ARG A 65 5.77 -10.26 0.97
CA ARG A 65 5.34 -10.84 -0.32
C ARG A 65 6.46 -10.79 -1.36
N ARG A 66 7.11 -9.62 -1.55
CA ARG A 66 8.24 -9.47 -2.48
C ARG A 66 9.40 -10.39 -2.16
N LEU A 67 9.70 -10.60 -0.87
CA LEU A 67 10.76 -11.52 -0.45
C LEU A 67 10.42 -12.97 -0.81
N GLU A 68 9.19 -13.41 -0.57
CA GLU A 68 8.71 -14.75 -0.93
C GLU A 68 8.71 -14.98 -2.44
N GLU A 69 8.26 -14.00 -3.22
CA GLU A 69 8.31 -14.05 -4.68
C GLU A 69 9.75 -14.16 -5.20
N ARG A 70 10.68 -13.36 -4.65
CA ARG A 70 12.12 -13.47 -5.00
C ARG A 70 12.69 -14.84 -4.69
N LYS A 71 12.38 -15.39 -3.51
CA LYS A 71 12.82 -16.74 -3.12
C LYS A 71 12.30 -17.80 -4.09
N ARG A 72 11.02 -17.71 -4.48
CA ARG A 72 10.41 -18.62 -5.45
C ARG A 72 11.08 -18.54 -6.82
N VAL A 73 11.35 -17.33 -7.31
CA VAL A 73 12.02 -17.13 -8.61
C VAL A 73 13.42 -17.72 -8.59
N VAL A 74 14.23 -17.40 -7.57
CA VAL A 74 15.61 -17.91 -7.45
C VAL A 74 15.63 -19.43 -7.28
N ALA A 75 14.67 -20.01 -6.55
CA ALA A 75 14.56 -21.46 -6.39
C ALA A 75 14.20 -22.19 -7.69
N ALA A 76 13.58 -21.50 -8.66
CA ALA A 76 13.27 -22.06 -9.97
C ALA A 76 14.44 -21.97 -10.95
N TRP A 77 15.52 -21.24 -10.62
CA TRP A 77 16.66 -21.09 -11.51
C TRP A 77 17.45 -22.40 -11.64
N PRO A 78 18.02 -22.68 -12.83
CA PRO A 78 18.88 -23.84 -13.01
C PRO A 78 20.11 -23.75 -12.09
N PRO A 79 20.57 -24.87 -11.51
CA PRO A 79 21.75 -24.86 -10.65
C PRO A 79 23.03 -24.59 -11.45
N GLY A 80 24.01 -23.97 -10.79
CA GLY A 80 25.34 -23.75 -11.34
C GLY A 80 25.34 -22.81 -12.54
N ILE A 81 26.00 -23.23 -13.63
CA ILE A 81 26.17 -22.41 -14.84
C ILE A 81 24.89 -22.37 -15.69
N GLY A 82 23.90 -23.23 -15.44
CA GLY A 82 22.66 -23.25 -16.22
C GLY A 82 21.91 -21.91 -16.19
N VAL A 83 22.01 -21.14 -15.10
CA VAL A 83 21.45 -19.79 -14.99
C VAL A 83 22.01 -18.81 -16.03
N VAL A 84 23.17 -19.11 -16.60
CA VAL A 84 23.82 -18.25 -17.60
C VAL A 84 23.06 -18.26 -18.93
N GLN A 85 22.47 -19.40 -19.26
CA GLN A 85 21.63 -19.61 -20.46
C GLN A 85 20.16 -19.26 -20.22
N GLU A 86 19.76 -19.06 -18.95
CA GLU A 86 18.39 -18.75 -18.58
C GLU A 86 17.96 -17.40 -19.17
N LYS A 87 16.68 -17.33 -19.58
CA LYS A 87 16.11 -16.16 -20.24
C LYS A 87 15.27 -15.35 -19.26
N PHE A 88 15.68 -14.12 -19.04
CA PHE A 88 15.00 -13.14 -18.20
C PHE A 88 14.25 -12.15 -19.07
N LEU A 89 12.97 -11.94 -18.78
CA LEU A 89 12.19 -10.87 -19.39
C LEU A 89 12.22 -9.64 -18.47
N LEU A 90 12.85 -8.56 -18.90
CA LEU A 90 12.81 -7.28 -18.21
C LEU A 90 11.74 -6.40 -18.86
N LEU A 91 10.80 -5.92 -18.06
CA LEU A 91 9.65 -5.15 -18.51
C LEU A 91 9.61 -3.79 -17.83
N ASN A 92 9.35 -2.75 -18.60
CA ASN A 92 9.14 -1.38 -18.13
C ASN A 92 7.87 -0.82 -18.78
N ILE A 93 7.02 -0.18 -17.97
CA ILE A 93 5.80 0.47 -18.44
C ILE A 93 5.86 1.92 -18.00
N GLN A 94 5.75 2.84 -18.95
CA GLN A 94 5.51 4.24 -18.64
C GLN A 94 4.00 4.50 -18.58
N SER A 95 3.61 5.31 -17.61
CA SER A 95 2.22 5.71 -17.41
C SER A 95 2.07 7.22 -17.56
N LEU A 96 0.93 7.64 -18.08
CA LEU A 96 0.61 9.05 -18.28
C LEU A 96 0.15 9.71 -16.97
N CYS A 97 -0.73 9.03 -16.25
CA CYS A 97 -1.27 9.49 -14.97
C CYS A 97 -1.78 8.31 -14.13
N GLU A 98 -2.00 8.59 -12.85
CA GLU A 98 -2.76 7.73 -11.96
C GLU A 98 -4.26 7.94 -12.21
N LEU A 99 -5.01 6.84 -12.28
CA LEU A 99 -6.45 6.86 -12.46
C LEU A 99 -7.15 7.13 -11.11
N PRO A 100 -8.33 7.79 -11.12
CA PRO A 100 -9.12 8.00 -9.91
C PRO A 100 -9.48 6.70 -9.17
N ASP A 101 -9.89 6.85 -7.90
CA ASP A 101 -10.44 5.76 -7.07
C ASP A 101 -9.54 4.53 -6.90
N GLY A 102 -8.23 4.71 -7.06
CA GLY A 102 -7.25 3.62 -6.91
C GLY A 102 -7.32 2.59 -8.02
N MET A 103 -7.83 2.96 -9.21
CA MET A 103 -7.90 2.08 -10.38
C MET A 103 -6.53 1.78 -11.02
N GLY A 104 -5.45 2.37 -10.51
CA GLY A 104 -4.09 2.12 -10.98
C GLY A 104 -3.60 3.23 -11.89
N TYR A 105 -2.88 2.87 -12.95
CA TYR A 105 -2.17 3.84 -13.81
C TYR A 105 -2.56 3.63 -15.27
N MET A 106 -2.69 4.71 -16.03
CA MET A 106 -2.95 4.65 -17.46
C MET A 106 -1.64 4.45 -18.24
N PRO A 107 -1.41 3.29 -18.87
CA PRO A 107 -0.16 3.03 -19.58
C PRO A 107 -0.12 3.77 -20.92
N CYS A 108 1.04 4.33 -21.26
CA CYS A 108 1.27 5.01 -22.55
C CYS A 108 2.45 4.41 -23.33
N GLU A 109 3.29 3.62 -22.70
CA GLU A 109 4.45 2.98 -23.33
C GLU A 109 4.78 1.68 -22.60
N ILE A 110 5.19 0.67 -23.36
CA ILE A 110 5.73 -0.57 -22.83
C ILE A 110 7.03 -0.92 -23.56
N GLY A 111 8.03 -1.28 -22.79
CA GLY A 111 9.28 -1.88 -23.25
C GLY A 111 9.49 -3.22 -22.57
N VAL A 112 9.81 -4.24 -23.35
CA VAL A 112 10.18 -5.58 -22.86
C VAL A 112 11.44 -6.01 -23.58
N VAL A 113 12.42 -6.51 -22.84
CA VAL A 113 13.61 -7.12 -23.40
C VAL A 113 13.79 -8.54 -22.85
N GLU A 114 14.16 -9.47 -23.71
CA GLU A 114 14.69 -10.76 -23.32
C GLU A 114 16.20 -10.65 -23.14
N TYR A 115 16.68 -11.12 -21.99
CA TYR A 115 18.08 -11.05 -21.59
C TYR A 115 18.55 -12.40 -21.07
N SER A 116 19.74 -12.84 -21.47
CA SER A 116 20.49 -13.91 -20.81
C SER A 116 21.85 -13.40 -20.38
N LEU A 117 22.47 -14.04 -19.39
CA LEU A 117 23.84 -13.66 -19.00
C LEU A 117 24.86 -14.05 -20.07
N GLN A 118 24.57 -15.06 -20.89
CA GLN A 118 25.43 -15.52 -21.97
C GLN A 118 25.44 -14.56 -23.16
N ASP A 119 24.25 -14.21 -23.65
CA ASP A 119 24.07 -13.55 -24.95
C ASP A 119 23.70 -12.07 -24.79
N GLY A 120 23.46 -11.60 -23.56
CA GLY A 120 22.96 -10.25 -23.31
C GLY A 120 21.51 -10.12 -23.76
N ILE A 121 21.16 -9.00 -24.39
CA ILE A 121 19.80 -8.76 -24.90
C ILE A 121 19.62 -9.49 -26.23
N THR A 122 18.67 -10.42 -26.29
CA THR A 122 18.40 -11.27 -27.46
C THR A 122 17.19 -10.83 -28.25
N ARG A 123 16.18 -10.25 -27.59
CA ARG A 123 14.93 -9.77 -28.20
C ARG A 123 14.44 -8.52 -27.51
N GLU A 124 13.78 -7.66 -28.29
CA GLU A 124 13.15 -6.45 -27.79
C GLU A 124 11.72 -6.33 -28.33
N PHE A 125 10.84 -5.79 -27.49
CA PHE A 125 9.50 -5.39 -27.84
C PHE A 125 9.26 -4.01 -27.25
N HIS A 126 9.02 -3.02 -28.11
CA HIS A 126 8.72 -1.66 -27.69
C HIS A 126 7.46 -1.19 -28.39
N ARG A 127 6.55 -0.58 -27.64
CA ARG A 127 5.31 -0.06 -28.19
C ARG A 127 4.77 1.11 -27.39
N PHE A 128 4.38 2.16 -28.11
CA PHE A 128 3.48 3.17 -27.59
C PHE A 128 2.05 2.63 -27.55
N ILE A 129 1.43 2.76 -26.39
CA ILE A 129 0.02 2.44 -26.17
C ILE A 129 -0.71 3.75 -26.30
N GLN A 130 -1.68 3.83 -27.23
CA GLN A 130 -2.53 5.00 -27.30
C GLN A 130 -3.46 4.96 -26.07
N PRO A 131 -3.30 5.89 -25.11
CA PRO A 131 -4.25 5.97 -24.00
C PRO A 131 -5.62 6.23 -24.60
N GLY A 132 -6.62 5.44 -24.19
CA GLY A 132 -8.01 5.69 -24.59
C GLY A 132 -8.39 7.12 -24.24
N LYS A 133 -9.41 7.68 -24.91
CA LYS A 133 -9.98 8.94 -24.43
C LYS A 133 -10.43 8.71 -23.00
N GLU A 134 -10.05 9.63 -22.11
CA GLU A 134 -10.64 9.74 -20.78
C GLU A 134 -12.12 10.08 -20.94
N SER A 135 -12.95 9.08 -21.24
CA SER A 135 -14.38 9.22 -21.06
C SER A 135 -14.60 9.11 -19.56
N LEU A 136 -14.97 10.24 -18.96
CA LEU A 136 -15.53 10.33 -17.60
C LEU A 136 -16.77 9.43 -17.40
N ASP A 137 -17.21 8.74 -18.45
CA ASP A 137 -18.27 7.75 -18.43
C ASP A 137 -17.76 6.39 -18.96
N LYS A 138 -17.72 5.43 -18.03
CA LYS A 138 -17.77 3.95 -18.20
C LYS A 138 -16.50 3.20 -18.63
N GLU A 139 -16.13 2.28 -17.73
CA GLU A 139 -15.23 1.12 -17.85
C GLU A 139 -14.74 0.78 -19.26
N THR A 140 -13.52 1.20 -19.57
CA THR A 140 -12.72 0.56 -20.63
C THR A 140 -11.55 -0.15 -19.97
N THR A 141 -11.72 -1.45 -19.72
CA THR A 141 -10.63 -2.32 -19.26
C THR A 141 -9.67 -2.58 -20.42
N ILE A 142 -8.51 -1.91 -20.40
CA ILE A 142 -7.42 -2.23 -21.32
C ILE A 142 -6.70 -3.46 -20.77
N GLY A 143 -7.15 -4.65 -21.18
CA GLY A 143 -6.48 -5.91 -20.87
C GLY A 143 -5.21 -6.05 -21.71
N VAL A 144 -4.04 -5.92 -21.10
CA VAL A 144 -2.77 -6.34 -21.72
C VAL A 144 -2.60 -7.84 -21.44
N GLN A 145 -2.97 -8.68 -22.39
CA GLN A 145 -2.63 -10.10 -22.35
C GLN A 145 -1.16 -10.30 -22.74
N ILE A 146 -0.31 -10.57 -21.76
CA ILE A 146 1.05 -11.05 -22.00
C ILE A 146 0.94 -12.56 -22.23
N LEU A 147 1.07 -12.98 -23.49
CA LEU A 147 1.17 -14.39 -23.86
C LEU A 147 2.56 -14.89 -23.45
N VAL A 148 2.62 -15.72 -22.40
CA VAL A 148 3.83 -16.47 -22.05
C VAL A 148 3.86 -17.72 -22.95
N PRO A 149 4.90 -17.96 -23.76
CA PRO A 149 5.00 -19.19 -24.52
C PRO A 149 5.21 -20.37 -23.58
N GLU A 150 4.41 -21.43 -23.71
CA GLU A 150 4.67 -22.71 -23.06
C GLU A 150 5.98 -23.29 -23.60
N HIS A 151 6.89 -23.65 -22.70
CA HIS A 151 8.12 -24.35 -23.04
C HIS A 151 7.78 -25.78 -23.49
N GLN A 152 8.24 -26.13 -24.70
CA GLN A 152 8.21 -27.48 -25.27
C GLN A 152 9.54 -28.19 -24.98
#